data_AF-A0A920H8H7-F1
#
_entry.id   AF-A0A920H8H7-F1
#
_cell.length_a   1.000
_cell.length_b   1.000
_cell.length_c   1.000
_cell.angle_alpha   90.00
_cell.angle_beta   90.00
_cell.angle_gamma   90.00
#
_symmetry.space_group_name_H-M   'P 1'
#
loop_
_entity.id
_entity.type
_entity.pdbx_description
1 polymer ?
#
loop_
_entity_poly.entity_id
_entity_poly.type
_entity_poly.pdbx_seq_one_letter_code
_entity_poly.pdbx_strand_id
1 'polypeptide(L)'
;MKTVVNTNKSLVISASAGTGKTWVIIARLINLLFKNVELSKITVLTFTNDAVQEIRDRFIKELKKYSKSSNTQLENMLREIGINPNLKNINKAKNLLFNYLIEKDEVRICTFHSFFSEILNLSYWEKEDYINTKINIFKEKYANQVIQDFLMLKI
;
A
#
# COMPACT_ATOMS: atom_id res chain seq x y z
N MET A 1 -9.53 -17.70 -6.20
CA MET A 1 -8.29 -16.94 -5.91
C MET A 1 -7.91 -15.95 -7.02
N LYS A 2 -7.82 -16.35 -8.31
CA LYS A 2 -7.46 -15.45 -9.42
C LYS A 2 -8.22 -14.11 -9.47
N THR A 3 -9.51 -14.10 -9.11
CA THR A 3 -10.34 -12.88 -9.08
C THR A 3 -9.92 -11.89 -7.99
N VAL A 4 -9.42 -12.39 -6.86
CA VAL A 4 -9.11 -11.61 -5.65
C VAL A 4 -7.80 -10.81 -5.81
N VAL A 5 -6.88 -11.33 -6.62
CA VAL A 5 -5.59 -10.71 -6.91
C VAL A 5 -5.60 -9.83 -8.18
N ASN A 6 -6.73 -9.78 -8.91
CA ASN A 6 -6.86 -8.94 -10.09
C ASN A 6 -6.88 -7.45 -9.72
N THR A 7 -5.87 -6.69 -10.17
CA THR A 7 -5.71 -5.27 -9.81
C THR A 7 -6.48 -4.29 -10.71
N ASN A 8 -7.19 -4.76 -11.74
CA ASN A 8 -7.94 -3.89 -12.66
C ASN A 8 -9.40 -3.64 -12.21
N LYS A 9 -9.81 -4.20 -11.07
CA LYS A 9 -11.16 -4.03 -10.54
C LYS A 9 -11.09 -3.70 -9.06
N SER A 10 -12.05 -2.89 -8.61
CA SER A 10 -12.36 -2.72 -7.20
C SER A 10 -12.81 -4.06 -6.63
N LEU A 11 -12.35 -4.36 -5.42
CA LEU A 11 -12.65 -5.60 -4.73
C LEU A 11 -12.95 -5.30 -3.27
N VAL A 12 -14.10 -5.79 -2.81
CA VAL A 12 -14.46 -5.81 -1.39
C VAL A 12 -14.27 -7.24 -0.90
N ILE A 13 -13.53 -7.41 0.18
CA ILE A 13 -13.27 -8.71 0.77
C ILE A 13 -13.91 -8.73 2.15
N SER A 14 -15.05 -9.43 2.26
CA SER A 14 -15.61 -9.77 3.56
C SER A 14 -14.87 -11.00 4.09
N ALA A 15 -14.19 -10.84 5.22
CA ALA A 15 -13.33 -11.87 5.77
C ALA A 15 -13.28 -11.77 7.29
N SER A 16 -13.54 -12.86 8.01
CA SER A 16 -13.40 -12.93 9.48
C SER A 16 -11.92 -12.82 9.92
N ALA A 17 -11.66 -12.73 11.22
CA ALA A 17 -10.28 -12.76 11.73
C ALA A 17 -9.53 -14.02 11.24
N GLY A 18 -8.25 -13.90 10.89
CA GLY A 18 -7.42 -15.03 10.47
C GLY A 18 -7.60 -15.53 9.02
N THR A 19 -8.49 -14.95 8.22
CA THR A 19 -8.84 -15.44 6.86
C THR A 19 -7.93 -14.95 5.72
N GLY A 20 -6.74 -14.43 6.02
CA GLY A 20 -5.77 -14.10 4.98
C GLY A 20 -5.98 -12.77 4.24
N LYS A 21 -6.72 -11.80 4.80
CA LYS A 21 -6.84 -10.44 4.23
C LYS A 21 -5.48 -9.81 3.93
N THR A 22 -4.56 -9.90 4.89
CA THR A 22 -3.21 -9.38 4.74
C THR A 22 -2.47 -10.08 3.59
N TRP A 23 -2.63 -11.40 3.45
CA TRP A 23 -2.07 -12.13 2.31
C TRP A 23 -2.58 -11.59 0.97
N VAL A 24 -3.89 -11.29 0.87
CA VAL A 24 -4.44 -10.70 -0.36
C VAL A 24 -3.82 -9.34 -0.66
N ILE A 25 -3.66 -8.48 0.35
CA ILE A 25 -3.00 -7.17 0.18
C ILE A 25 -1.60 -7.37 -0.39
N ILE A 26 -0.79 -8.25 0.22
CA ILE A 26 0.57 -8.54 -0.25
C ILE A 26 0.57 -9.10 -1.68
N ALA A 27 -0.30 -10.06 -1.98
CA ALA A 27 -0.41 -10.65 -3.31
C ALA A 27 -0.82 -9.63 -4.39
N ARG A 28 -1.65 -8.65 -4.04
CA ARG A 28 -2.03 -7.53 -4.93
C ARG A 28 -0.86 -6.56 -5.13
N LEU A 29 -0.12 -6.22 -4.08
CA LEU A 29 1.09 -5.39 -4.20
C LEU A 29 2.09 -6.04 -5.16
N ILE A 30 2.38 -7.32 -4.99
CA ILE A 30 3.27 -8.06 -5.88
C ILE A 30 2.74 -8.05 -7.32
N ASN A 31 1.44 -8.27 -7.53
CA ASN A 31 0.84 -8.15 -8.86
C ASN A 31 1.06 -6.77 -9.51
N LEU A 32 0.97 -5.67 -8.73
CA LEU A 32 1.24 -4.32 -9.23
C LEU A 32 2.71 -4.17 -9.64
N LEU A 33 3.66 -4.71 -8.88
CA LEU A 33 5.07 -4.75 -9.27
C LEU A 33 5.28 -5.50 -10.59
N PHE A 34 4.61 -6.65 -10.76
CA PHE A 34 4.67 -7.41 -12.01
C PHE A 34 4.12 -6.64 -13.21
N LYS A 35 3.15 -5.74 -12.98
CA LYS A 35 2.61 -4.79 -13.96
C LYS A 35 3.49 -3.54 -14.19
N ASN A 36 4.64 -3.41 -13.50
CA ASN A 36 5.52 -2.23 -13.55
C ASN A 36 4.82 -0.94 -13.09
N VAL A 37 3.89 -1.02 -12.15
CA VAL A 37 3.32 0.17 -11.52
C VAL A 37 4.39 0.80 -10.62
N GLU A 38 4.66 2.09 -10.81
CA GLU A 38 5.58 2.87 -9.96
C GLU A 38 5.16 2.79 -8.49
N LEU A 39 6.13 2.59 -7.59
CA LEU A 39 5.86 2.39 -6.16
C LEU A 39 5.13 3.57 -5.52
N SER A 40 5.49 4.79 -5.93
CA SER A 40 4.86 6.05 -5.51
C SER A 40 3.39 6.18 -5.89
N LYS A 41 2.91 5.40 -6.88
CA LYS A 41 1.50 5.34 -7.28
C LYS A 41 0.68 4.32 -6.49
N ILE A 42 1.30 3.62 -5.54
CA ILE A 42 0.65 2.58 -4.74
C ILE A 42 0.52 3.08 -3.29
N THR A 43 -0.72 3.14 -2.80
CA THR A 43 -1.02 3.49 -1.40
C THR A 43 -1.82 2.39 -0.72
N VAL A 44 -1.37 1.98 0.46
CA VAL A 44 -2.07 1.08 1.37
C VAL A 44 -2.44 1.84 2.62
N LEU A 45 -3.73 1.85 2.95
CA LEU A 45 -4.29 2.51 4.13
C LEU A 45 -4.71 1.48 5.17
N THR A 46 -4.46 1.79 6.43
CA THR A 46 -4.90 0.98 7.58
C THR A 46 -5.25 1.86 8.79
N PHE A 47 -5.77 1.25 9.86
CA PHE A 47 -6.21 1.98 11.04
C PHE A 47 -5.11 2.20 12.08
N THR A 48 -4.16 1.26 12.21
CA THR A 48 -3.16 1.30 13.30
C THR A 48 -1.73 1.31 12.75
N ASN A 49 -0.82 1.91 13.51
CA ASN A 49 0.61 1.90 13.18
C ASN A 49 1.18 0.48 13.23
N ASP A 50 0.69 -0.38 14.13
CA ASP A 50 1.09 -1.79 14.19
C ASP A 50 0.75 -2.52 12.89
N ALA A 51 -0.43 -2.27 12.31
CA ALA A 51 -0.79 -2.86 11.02
C ALA A 51 0.05 -2.31 9.87
N VAL A 52 0.48 -1.04 9.92
CA VAL A 52 1.44 -0.49 8.95
C VAL A 52 2.74 -1.30 8.97
N GLN A 53 3.29 -1.51 10.16
CA GLN A 53 4.54 -2.26 10.32
C GLN A 53 4.37 -3.72 9.92
N GLU A 54 3.26 -4.37 10.32
CA GLU A 54 2.98 -5.75 9.93
C GLU A 54 2.92 -5.92 8.40
N ILE A 55 2.22 -5.01 7.70
CA ILE A 55 2.11 -5.08 6.23
C ILE A 55 3.48 -4.88 5.58
N ARG A 56 4.27 -3.90 6.05
CA ARG A 56 5.65 -3.67 5.56
C ARG A 56 6.51 -4.91 5.72
N ASP A 57 6.55 -5.48 6.93
CA ASP A 57 7.39 -6.64 7.23
C ASP A 57 6.99 -7.85 6.39
N ARG A 58 5.68 -8.10 6.26
CA ARG A 58 5.17 -9.19 5.42
C ARG A 58 5.47 -8.97 3.94
N PHE A 59 5.36 -7.74 3.44
CA PHE A 59 5.68 -7.42 2.06
C PHE A 59 7.15 -7.71 1.76
N ILE A 60 8.07 -7.16 2.55
CA ILE A 60 9.52 -7.37 2.40
C ILE A 60 9.88 -8.86 2.56
N LYS A 61 9.26 -9.55 3.52
CA LYS A 61 9.45 -10.99 3.71
C LYS A 61 9.02 -11.78 2.46
N GLU A 62 7.92 -11.42 1.84
CA GLU A 62 7.46 -12.09 0.61
C GLU A 62 8.41 -11.78 -0.56
N LEU A 63 8.86 -10.53 -0.75
CA LEU A 63 9.88 -10.21 -1.77
C LEU A 63 11.16 -11.04 -1.60
N LYS A 64 11.64 -11.18 -0.36
CA LYS A 64 12.78 -12.05 -0.01
C LYS A 64 12.54 -13.51 -0.36
N LYS A 65 11.32 -14.02 -0.10
CA LYS A 65 10.94 -15.39 -0.45
C LYS A 65 11.02 -15.60 -1.96
N TYR A 66 10.43 -14.70 -2.77
CA TYR A 66 10.55 -14.74 -4.23
C TYR A 66 12.02 -14.77 -4.71
N SER A 67 12.90 -13.94 -4.14
CA SER A 67 14.33 -13.91 -4.55
C SER A 67 15.11 -15.19 -4.23
N LYS A 68 14.66 -15.98 -3.24
CA LYS A 68 15.35 -17.18 -2.75
C LYS A 68 14.75 -18.49 -3.27
N SER A 69 13.60 -18.43 -3.92
CA SER A 69 12.88 -19.60 -4.38
C SER A 69 13.49 -20.21 -5.65
N SER A 70 13.41 -21.54 -5.76
CA SER A 70 13.75 -22.26 -7.00
C SER A 70 12.77 -21.89 -8.13
N ASN A 71 13.14 -22.19 -9.38
CA ASN A 71 12.23 -21.97 -10.52
C ASN A 71 10.87 -22.69 -10.31
N THR A 72 10.89 -23.95 -9.87
CA THR A 72 9.68 -24.74 -9.63
C THR A 72 8.79 -24.14 -8.53
N GLN A 73 9.38 -23.60 -7.46
CA GLN A 73 8.64 -22.89 -6.43
C GLN A 73 8.04 -21.59 -6.95
N LEU A 74 8.81 -20.82 -7.72
CA LEU A 74 8.37 -19.57 -8.34
C LEU A 74 7.20 -19.81 -9.31
N GLU A 75 7.24 -20.87 -10.10
CA GLU A 75 6.14 -21.22 -11.00
C GLU A 75 4.82 -21.40 -10.23
N ASN A 76 4.85 -22.11 -9.10
CA ASN A 76 3.68 -22.31 -8.26
C ASN A 76 3.19 -21.00 -7.64
N MET A 77 4.10 -20.21 -7.07
CA MET A 77 3.77 -18.91 -6.45
C MET A 77 3.14 -17.94 -7.45
N LEU A 78 3.69 -17.86 -8.68
CA LEU A 78 3.14 -17.03 -9.74
C LEU A 78 1.74 -17.49 -10.16
N ARG A 79 1.51 -18.79 -10.31
CA ARG A 79 0.18 -19.35 -10.64
C ARG A 79 -0.86 -19.03 -9.56
N GLU A 80 -0.47 -19.10 -8.29
CA GLU A 80 -1.33 -18.80 -7.13
C GLU A 80 -1.87 -17.36 -7.20
N ILE A 81 -1.01 -16.41 -7.57
CA ILE A 81 -1.36 -15.00 -7.72
C ILE A 81 -1.83 -14.63 -9.13
N GLY A 82 -2.09 -15.61 -10.00
CA GLY A 82 -2.69 -15.42 -11.33
C GLY A 82 -1.74 -14.90 -12.41
N ILE A 83 -0.42 -15.00 -12.21
CA ILE A 83 0.61 -14.59 -13.17
C ILE A 83 1.08 -15.80 -13.97
N ASN A 84 1.21 -15.66 -15.30
CA ASN A 84 1.74 -16.72 -16.16
C ASN A 84 3.23 -16.95 -15.85
N PRO A 85 3.66 -18.16 -15.43
CA PRO A 85 5.03 -18.43 -15.04
C PRO A 85 5.93 -18.72 -16.26
N ASN A 86 6.07 -17.76 -17.16
CA ASN A 86 7.03 -17.82 -18.26
C ASN A 86 8.43 -17.37 -17.79
N LEU A 87 9.47 -17.62 -18.61
CA LEU A 87 10.85 -17.27 -18.28
C LEU A 87 11.03 -15.79 -17.89
N LYS A 88 10.33 -14.87 -18.58
CA LYS A 88 10.36 -13.43 -18.28
C LYS A 88 9.86 -13.15 -16.85
N ASN A 89 8.71 -13.72 -16.47
CA ASN A 89 8.14 -13.52 -15.15
C ASN A 89 8.93 -14.25 -14.06
N ILE A 90 9.51 -15.41 -14.34
CA ILE A 90 10.40 -16.10 -13.40
C ILE A 90 11.65 -15.25 -13.13
N ASN A 91 12.29 -14.71 -14.17
CA ASN A 91 13.46 -13.83 -14.00
C ASN A 91 13.09 -12.54 -13.25
N LYS A 92 11.93 -11.95 -13.57
CA LYS A 92 11.42 -10.79 -12.83
C LYS A 92 11.16 -11.12 -11.36
N ALA A 93 10.63 -12.30 -11.06
CA ALA A 93 10.38 -12.78 -9.71
C ALA A 93 11.67 -12.90 -8.88
N LYS A 94 12.74 -13.45 -9.47
CA LYS A 94 14.05 -13.55 -8.82
C LYS A 94 14.64 -12.19 -8.47
N ASN A 95 14.48 -11.22 -9.37
CA ASN A 95 15.00 -9.87 -9.21
C ASN A 95 14.05 -8.93 -8.47
N LEU A 96 12.88 -9.40 -8.01
CA LEU A 96 11.82 -8.57 -7.45
C LEU A 96 12.30 -7.76 -6.24
N LEU A 97 13.00 -8.42 -5.31
CA LEU A 97 13.60 -7.76 -4.15
C LEU A 97 14.68 -6.75 -4.57
N PHE A 98 15.58 -7.15 -5.48
CA PHE A 98 16.65 -6.28 -5.93
C PHE A 98 16.08 -5.00 -6.57
N ASN A 99 15.13 -5.15 -7.49
CA ASN A 99 14.45 -4.04 -8.15
C ASN A 99 13.75 -3.12 -7.13
N TYR A 100 13.09 -3.69 -6.12
CA TYR A 100 12.46 -2.91 -5.05
C TYR A 100 13.49 -2.10 -4.24
N LEU A 101 14.66 -2.67 -3.93
CA LEU A 101 15.67 -2.02 -3.10
C LEU A 101 16.47 -0.92 -3.83
N ILE A 102 16.57 -0.99 -5.16
CA ILE A 102 17.28 0.03 -5.96
C ILE A 102 16.37 1.20 -6.36
N GLU A 103 15.05 1.02 -6.32
CA GLU A 103 14.12 2.12 -6.51
C GLU A 103 14.24 3.11 -5.36
N LYS A 104 14.18 4.40 -5.70
CA LYS A 104 14.26 5.48 -4.71
C LYS A 104 12.96 5.66 -3.94
N ASP A 105 11.84 5.31 -4.57
CA ASP A 105 10.51 5.41 -3.99
C ASP A 105 10.16 4.11 -3.27
N GLU A 106 9.30 4.20 -2.26
CA GLU A 106 8.72 3.04 -1.58
C GLU A 106 7.21 2.99 -1.77
N VAL A 107 6.62 1.81 -1.56
CA VAL A 107 5.15 1.73 -1.45
C VAL A 107 4.70 2.51 -0.23
N ARG A 108 3.77 3.44 -0.43
CA ARG A 108 3.20 4.20 0.68
C ARG A 108 2.26 3.31 1.50
N ILE A 109 2.70 2.90 2.68
CA ILE A 109 1.87 2.18 3.66
C ILE A 109 1.71 3.08 4.88
N CYS A 110 0.48 3.52 5.16
CA CYS A 110 0.24 4.50 6.20
C CYS A 110 -1.13 4.33 6.86
N THR A 111 -1.33 5.00 7.98
CA THR A 111 -2.64 5.07 8.62
C THR A 111 -3.53 6.08 7.91
N PHE A 112 -4.85 5.92 8.04
CA PHE A 112 -5.82 6.94 7.61
C PHE A 112 -5.47 8.32 8.18
N HIS A 113 -5.11 8.39 9.46
CA HIS A 113 -4.72 9.65 10.09
C HIS A 113 -3.53 10.30 9.38
N SER A 114 -2.44 9.55 9.14
CA SER A 114 -1.25 10.11 8.47
C SER A 114 -1.56 10.55 7.04
N PHE A 115 -2.40 9.77 6.33
CA PHE A 115 -2.82 10.09 4.97
C PHE A 115 -3.61 11.40 4.90
N PHE A 116 -4.63 11.56 5.74
CA PHE A 116 -5.44 12.78 5.76
C PHE A 116 -4.65 14.00 6.25
N SER A 117 -3.80 13.84 7.28
CA SER A 117 -2.93 14.92 7.74
C SER A 117 -2.01 15.44 6.63
N GLU A 118 -1.49 14.56 5.77
CA GLU A 118 -0.68 14.97 4.61
C GLU A 118 -1.50 15.75 3.59
N ILE A 119 -2.71 15.29 3.24
CA ILE A 119 -3.61 16.00 2.31
C ILE A 119 -3.97 17.38 2.83
N LEU A 120 -4.31 17.48 4.12
CA LEU A 120 -4.61 18.75 4.77
C LEU A 120 -3.41 19.68 4.69
N ASN A 121 -2.22 19.20 5.05
CA ASN A 121 -1.01 20.01 4.93
C ASN A 121 -0.78 20.50 3.50
N LEU A 122 -1.01 19.68 2.47
CA LEU A 122 -0.85 20.11 1.07
C LEU A 122 -1.86 21.19 0.65
N SER A 123 -3.07 21.20 1.20
CA SER A 123 -4.14 22.15 0.86
C SER A 123 -4.06 23.47 1.63
N TYR A 124 -3.42 23.48 2.81
CA TYR A 124 -3.26 24.71 3.61
C TYR A 124 -1.99 25.51 3.30
N TRP A 125 -1.16 25.08 2.34
CA TRP A 125 0.04 25.81 1.93
C TRP A 125 -0.25 27.11 1.14
N GLU A 126 -1.50 27.38 0.77
CA GLU A 126 -1.89 28.64 0.10
C GLU A 126 -2.31 29.77 1.06
N LYS A 127 -2.23 29.59 2.40
CA LYS A 127 -2.53 30.67 3.36
C LYS A 127 -1.39 30.84 4.37
N GLU A 128 -0.72 31.99 4.30
CA GLU A 128 0.51 32.37 5.02
C GLU A 128 0.45 32.32 6.57
N ASP A 129 -0.66 31.96 7.21
CA ASP A 129 -0.89 32.23 8.64
C ASP A 129 -0.63 31.06 9.62
N TYR A 130 -0.11 29.90 9.19
CA TYR A 130 0.01 28.73 10.09
C TYR A 130 1.44 28.31 10.50
N ILE A 131 2.44 29.17 10.27
CA ILE A 131 3.85 28.87 10.60
C ILE A 131 4.09 28.75 12.13
N ASN A 132 3.18 29.25 12.98
CA ASN A 132 3.33 29.20 14.44
C ASN A 132 2.66 28.01 15.16
N THR A 133 1.97 27.10 14.44
CA THR A 133 1.27 25.97 15.08
C THR A 133 1.99 24.64 14.85
N LYS A 134 3.31 24.61 15.03
CA LYS A 134 3.93 23.38 15.52
C LYS A 134 3.33 23.14 16.91
N ILE A 135 2.67 21.98 17.11
CA ILE A 135 1.97 21.52 18.32
C ILE A 135 0.49 21.95 18.39
N ASN A 136 -0.41 21.16 17.80
CA ASN A 136 -1.81 20.88 18.25
C ASN A 136 -2.80 20.58 17.10
N ILE A 137 -2.47 19.64 16.21
CA ILE A 137 -3.48 19.11 15.27
C ILE A 137 -4.48 18.18 16.00
N PHE A 138 -4.29 17.92 17.30
CA PHE A 138 -5.21 17.13 18.15
C PHE A 138 -5.68 17.86 19.41
N LYS A 139 -6.27 19.04 19.26
CA LYS A 139 -7.40 19.37 20.12
C LYS A 139 -8.65 19.06 19.31
N GLU A 140 -9.50 18.14 19.79
CA GLU A 140 -10.79 17.72 19.18
C GLU A 140 -11.61 18.89 18.61
N LYS A 141 -11.44 20.09 19.17
CA LYS A 141 -12.06 21.34 18.73
C LYS A 141 -11.78 21.68 17.25
N TYR A 142 -10.59 21.41 16.72
CA TYR A 142 -10.24 21.80 15.34
C TYR A 142 -10.53 20.70 14.31
N ALA A 143 -10.56 19.43 14.72
CA ALA A 143 -10.93 18.32 13.83
C ALA A 143 -12.38 18.46 13.35
N ASN A 144 -13.31 18.80 14.25
CA ASN A 144 -14.70 19.03 13.89
C ASN A 144 -14.86 20.26 12.99
N GLN A 145 -14.05 21.31 13.18
CA GLN A 145 -14.09 22.50 12.35
C GLN A 145 -13.59 22.20 10.92
N VAL A 146 -12.47 21.49 10.78
CA VAL A 146 -11.94 21.07 9.47
C VAL A 146 -12.91 20.12 8.76
N ILE A 147 -13.54 19.20 9.48
CA ILE A 147 -14.56 18.30 8.90
C ILE A 147 -15.81 19.09 8.49
N GLN A 148 -16.27 20.05 9.31
CA GLN A 148 -17.38 20.94 8.97
C GLN A 148 -17.07 21.78 7.75
N ASP A 149 -15.89 22.40 7.69
CA ASP A 149 -15.46 23.24 6.56
C ASP A 149 -15.33 22.40 5.28
N PHE A 150 -14.81 21.17 5.38
CA PHE A 150 -14.76 20.22 4.26
C PHE A 150 -16.15 19.77 3.79
N LEU A 151 -17.10 19.55 4.71
CA LEU A 151 -18.48 19.19 4.39
C LEU A 151 -19.33 20.40 3.92
N MET A 152 -18.93 21.62 4.29
CA MET A 152 -19.57 22.89 3.92
C MET A 152 -19.07 23.44 2.58
N LEU A 153 -17.94 22.94 2.07
CA LEU A 153 -17.55 23.07 0.66
C LEU A 153 -18.53 22.26 -0.20
N LYS A 154 -19.74 22.80 -0.40
CA LYS A 154 -20.68 22.32 -1.40
C LYS A 154 -20.02 22.43 -2.78
N ILE A 155 -19.65 21.29 -3.33
CA ILE A 155 -19.63 21.07 -4.78
C ILE A 155 -21.10 20.94 -5.22
#